data_AF-B0RZ42-F1
#
_entry.id   AF-B0RZ42-F1
#
_cell.length_a   1.000
_cell.length_b   1.000
_cell.length_c   1.000
_cell.angle_alpha   90.00
_cell.angle_beta   90.00
_cell.angle_gamma   90.00
#
_symmetry.space_group_name_H-M   'P 1'
#
loop_
_entity.id
_entity.type
_entity.pdbx_description
1 polymer ?
#
loop_
_entity_poly.entity_id
_entity_poly.type
_entity_poly.pdbx_seq_one_letter_code
_entity_poly.pdbx_strand_id
1 'polypeptide(L)'
;MNPEFEAKLCSECFHDQGLRLDAALGGFDEPAECPKCHKTEGKKLDLPHIEELAYRFFVRGTVFRTDYGGAPLVQFNQHQETSIDLTPQLAEDVELFEKMLGIGFFYYGPRLWMVGEVTR
;
A
#
# COMPACT_ATOMS: atom_id res chain seq x y z
N MET A 1 -26.74 3.07 -2.05
CA MET A 1 -25.70 2.63 -1.11
C MET A 1 -25.42 1.18 -1.40
N ASN A 2 -24.21 0.87 -1.87
CA ASN A 2 -23.78 -0.51 -2.03
C ASN A 2 -23.59 -1.07 -0.60
N PRO A 3 -24.31 -2.13 -0.19
CA PRO A 3 -24.26 -2.64 1.19
C PRO A 3 -22.90 -3.22 1.62
N GLU A 4 -21.89 -3.23 0.73
CA GLU A 4 -20.57 -3.80 0.96
C GLU A 4 -19.46 -2.77 1.23
N PHE A 5 -19.72 -1.47 1.03
CA PHE A 5 -18.70 -0.44 1.26
C PHE A 5 -18.70 0.05 2.71
N GLU A 6 -17.63 -0.25 3.44
CA GLU A 6 -17.38 0.27 4.78
C GLU A 6 -16.07 1.05 4.81
N ALA A 7 -16.17 2.38 4.87
CA ALA A 7 -14.99 3.24 4.94
C ALA A 7 -14.18 2.97 6.22
N LYS A 8 -12.87 2.74 6.07
CA LYS A 8 -11.91 2.58 7.18
C LYS A 8 -10.89 3.70 7.24
N LEU A 9 -10.46 4.19 6.08
CA LEU A 9 -9.53 5.31 5.93
C LEU A 9 -10.03 6.29 4.87
N CYS A 10 -9.30 7.39 4.69
CA CYS A 10 -9.45 8.26 3.53
C CYS A 10 -8.08 8.72 3.02
N SER A 11 -8.04 9.35 1.84
CA SER A 11 -6.81 9.89 1.24
C SER A 11 -6.06 10.85 2.16
N GLU A 12 -6.76 11.60 3.00
CA GLU A 12 -6.17 12.55 3.95
C GLU A 12 -5.57 11.89 5.20
N CYS A 13 -5.65 10.57 5.33
CA CYS A 13 -5.05 9.82 6.43
C CYS A 13 -3.55 9.60 6.26
N PHE A 14 -3.00 9.78 5.06
CA PHE A 14 -1.62 9.50 4.71
C PHE A 14 -0.77 10.78 4.69
N HIS A 15 0.46 10.67 5.19
CA HIS A 15 1.43 11.76 5.21
C HIS A 15 2.26 11.83 3.94
N ASP A 16 2.67 10.69 3.40
CA ASP A 16 3.38 10.61 2.13
C ASP A 16 2.50 11.15 1.01
N GLN A 17 3.06 12.09 0.24
CA GLN A 17 2.32 12.77 -0.80
C GLN A 17 1.92 11.82 -1.94
N GLY A 18 2.76 10.83 -2.26
CA GLY A 18 2.46 9.82 -3.27
C GLY A 18 1.29 8.93 -2.83
N LEU A 19 1.33 8.43 -1.59
CA LEU A 19 0.23 7.65 -1.01
C LEU A 19 -1.07 8.44 -0.96
N ARG A 20 -1.02 9.69 -0.52
CA ARG A 20 -2.21 10.57 -0.47
C ARG A 20 -2.83 10.78 -1.86
N LEU A 21 -1.99 10.99 -2.89
CA LEU A 21 -2.47 11.16 -4.26
C LEU A 21 -3.04 9.87 -4.85
N ASP A 22 -2.35 8.74 -4.67
CA ASP A 22 -2.83 7.44 -5.17
C ASP A 22 -4.13 7.01 -4.46
N ALA A 23 -4.21 7.24 -3.14
CA ALA A 23 -5.44 7.07 -2.37
C ALA A 23 -6.60 7.93 -2.90
N ALA A 24 -6.31 9.17 -3.31
CA ALA A 24 -7.32 10.06 -3.89
C ALA A 24 -7.73 9.67 -5.33
N LEU A 25 -6.88 8.93 -6.05
CA LEU A 25 -7.22 8.39 -7.37
C LEU A 25 -8.03 7.10 -7.27
N GLY A 26 -7.76 6.26 -6.27
CA GLY A 26 -8.40 4.96 -6.08
C GLY A 26 -9.61 4.94 -5.14
N GLY A 27 -9.85 5.98 -4.35
CA GLY A 27 -10.93 6.00 -3.36
C GLY A 27 -12.27 6.53 -3.88
N PHE A 28 -13.29 6.44 -3.03
CA PHE A 28 -14.67 6.82 -3.35
C PHE A 28 -15.05 8.23 -2.89
N ASP A 29 -15.90 8.89 -3.67
CA ASP A 29 -16.60 10.11 -3.28
C ASP A 29 -17.77 9.77 -2.36
N GLU A 30 -17.47 9.61 -1.08
CA GLU A 30 -18.47 9.35 -0.04
C GLU A 30 -18.49 10.49 0.97
N PRO A 31 -19.65 11.16 1.18
CA PRO A 31 -19.75 12.35 2.03
C PRO A 31 -19.69 12.05 3.53
N ALA A 32 -19.54 10.77 3.91
CA ALA A 32 -19.39 10.36 5.30
C ALA A 32 -18.08 10.87 5.92
N GLU A 33 -18.04 11.00 7.24
CA GLU A 33 -16.80 11.27 7.96
C GLU A 33 -15.86 10.06 7.91
N CYS A 34 -14.57 10.31 7.71
CA CYS A 34 -13.58 9.26 7.85
C CYS A 34 -13.50 8.80 9.32
N PRO A 35 -13.60 7.50 9.62
CA PRO A 35 -13.59 7.04 11.02
C PRO A 35 -12.22 7.20 11.71
N LYS A 36 -11.12 7.38 10.96
CA LYS A 36 -9.78 7.60 11.51
C LYS A 36 -9.47 9.07 11.78
N CYS A 37 -9.67 9.95 10.79
CA CYS A 37 -9.26 11.35 10.88
C CYS A 37 -10.42 12.34 11.04
N HIS A 38 -11.67 11.86 11.05
CA HIS A 38 -12.90 12.64 11.19
C HIS A 38 -13.13 13.71 10.12
N LYS A 39 -12.31 13.73 9.06
CA LYS A 39 -12.52 14.63 7.92
C LYS A 39 -13.63 14.09 7.03
N THR A 40 -14.55 14.98 6.67
CA THR A 40 -15.52 14.77 5.58
C THR A 40 -14.83 14.84 4.22
N GLU A 41 -13.80 15.67 4.10
CA GLU A 41 -12.93 15.78 2.93
C GLU A 41 -12.09 14.51 2.69
N GLY A 42 -11.61 14.35 1.45
CA GLY A 42 -10.79 13.22 1.02
C GLY A 42 -11.60 11.99 0.61
N LYS A 43 -11.06 11.22 -0.34
CA LYS A 43 -11.70 10.02 -0.87
C LYS A 43 -11.65 8.89 0.13
N LYS A 44 -12.76 8.18 0.32
CA LYS A 44 -12.88 7.11 1.31
C LYS A 44 -12.36 5.79 0.76
N LEU A 45 -11.77 4.98 1.64
CA LEU A 45 -11.20 3.69 1.31
C LEU A 45 -11.77 2.64 2.26
N ASP A 46 -12.25 1.53 1.68
CA ASP A 46 -12.52 0.28 2.39
C ASP A 46 -11.26 -0.59 2.43
N LEU A 47 -11.33 -1.77 3.05
CA LEU A 47 -10.18 -2.67 3.16
C LEU A 47 -9.58 -3.10 1.80
N PRO A 48 -10.37 -3.55 0.79
CA PRO A 48 -9.84 -3.86 -0.53
C PRO A 48 -9.05 -2.72 -1.17
N HIS A 49 -9.53 -1.46 -1.05
CA HIS A 49 -8.86 -0.32 -1.65
C HIS A 49 -7.61 0.11 -0.86
N ILE A 50 -7.56 -0.15 0.45
CA ILE A 50 -6.35 0.02 1.27
C ILE A 50 -5.30 -1.01 0.88
N GLU A 51 -5.67 -2.28 0.68
CA GLU A 51 -4.76 -3.34 0.24
C GLU A 51 -4.21 -3.06 -1.17
N GLU A 52 -5.07 -2.67 -2.09
CA GLU A 52 -4.66 -2.32 -3.45
C GLU A 52 -3.75 -1.08 -3.47
N LEU A 53 -4.01 -0.07 -2.62
CA LEU A 53 -3.11 1.08 -2.45
C LEU A 53 -1.71 0.64 -1.98
N ALA A 54 -1.65 -0.23 -0.96
CA ALA A 54 -0.38 -0.79 -0.49
C ALA A 54 0.35 -1.56 -1.60
N TYR A 55 -0.39 -2.35 -2.38
CA TYR A 55 0.15 -3.11 -3.51
C TYR A 55 0.73 -2.20 -4.60
N ARG A 56 0.01 -1.15 -4.99
CA ARG A 56 0.49 -0.20 -6.00
C ARG A 56 1.74 0.54 -5.53
N PHE A 57 1.74 1.05 -4.31
CA PHE A 57 2.85 1.85 -3.79
C PHE A 57 4.09 1.01 -3.49
N PHE A 58 3.95 -0.07 -2.72
CA PHE A 58 5.10 -0.84 -2.26
C PHE A 58 5.51 -1.91 -3.26
N VAL A 59 4.59 -2.71 -3.80
CA VAL A 59 4.96 -3.82 -4.68
C VAL A 59 5.24 -3.32 -6.09
N ARG A 60 4.30 -2.60 -6.70
CA ARG A 60 4.50 -2.09 -8.07
C ARG A 60 5.38 -0.85 -8.15
N GLY A 61 5.49 -0.07 -7.07
CA GLY A 61 6.30 1.14 -7.04
C GLY A 61 7.79 0.91 -6.79
N THR A 62 8.19 -0.23 -6.21
CA THR A 62 9.59 -0.50 -5.83
C THR A 62 10.29 -1.52 -6.74
N VAL A 63 10.09 -1.46 -8.06
CA VAL A 63 10.63 -2.48 -8.97
C VAL A 63 12.14 -2.33 -9.18
N PHE A 64 12.90 -3.38 -8.87
CA PHE A 64 14.25 -3.59 -9.36
C PHE A 64 14.22 -4.15 -10.77
N ARG A 65 14.89 -3.47 -11.71
CA ARG A 65 14.92 -3.84 -13.13
C ARG A 65 16.26 -4.45 -13.50
N THR A 66 16.22 -5.48 -14.33
CA THR A 66 17.41 -6.10 -14.96
C THR A 66 17.25 -6.08 -16.47
N ASP A 67 18.33 -6.41 -17.20
CA ASP A 67 18.33 -6.39 -18.67
C ASP A 67 17.25 -7.28 -19.30
N TYR A 68 16.86 -8.35 -18.61
CA TYR A 68 15.92 -9.35 -19.09
C TYR A 68 14.73 -9.57 -18.15
N GLY A 69 14.44 -8.62 -17.26
CA GLY A 69 13.31 -8.75 -16.34
C GLY A 69 13.23 -7.67 -15.27
N GLY A 70 12.59 -8.03 -14.16
CA GLY A 70 12.45 -7.19 -13.00
C GLY A 70 11.56 -7.82 -11.94
N ALA A 71 11.73 -7.36 -10.71
CA ALA A 71 10.97 -7.85 -9.58
C ALA A 71 10.72 -6.73 -8.56
N PRO A 72 9.64 -6.80 -7.78
CA PRO A 72 9.43 -5.87 -6.68
C PRO A 72 10.55 -6.01 -5.65
N LEU A 73 11.04 -4.89 -5.10
CA LEU A 73 11.99 -4.89 -3.99
C LEU A 73 11.27 -5.10 -2.66
N VAL A 74 10.04 -4.61 -2.54
CA VAL A 74 9.22 -4.72 -1.33
C VAL A 74 8.00 -5.57 -1.61
N GLN A 75 7.69 -6.47 -0.69
CA GLN A 75 6.41 -7.19 -0.63
C GLN A 75 5.80 -7.06 0.77
N PHE A 76 4.53 -7.44 0.88
CA PHE A 76 3.86 -7.59 2.16
C PHE A 76 3.02 -8.86 2.19
N ASN A 77 2.81 -9.40 3.39
CA ASN A 77 1.86 -10.47 3.67
C ASN A 77 1.57 -10.53 5.18
N GLN A 78 0.68 -11.44 5.58
CA GLN A 78 0.28 -11.65 6.98
C GLN A 78 1.25 -12.52 7.80
N HIS A 79 2.36 -12.95 7.21
CA HIS A 79 3.30 -13.90 7.80
C HIS A 79 4.63 -13.27 8.23
N GLN A 80 4.95 -12.09 7.71
CA GLN A 80 6.20 -11.38 7.97
C GLN A 80 5.91 -10.10 8.73
N GLU A 81 6.81 -9.74 9.64
CA GLU A 81 6.82 -8.43 10.28
C GLU A 81 7.50 -7.40 9.35
N THR A 82 7.21 -6.12 9.57
CA THR A 82 7.86 -5.06 8.81
C THR A 82 9.36 -4.99 9.13
N SER A 83 10.18 -5.08 8.09
CA SER A 83 11.64 -5.13 8.17
C SER A 83 12.35 -4.28 7.11
N ILE A 84 11.60 -3.47 6.36
CA ILE A 84 12.16 -2.49 5.43
C ILE A 84 12.60 -1.23 6.16
N ASP A 85 13.59 -0.53 5.60
CA ASP A 85 14.00 0.78 6.10
C ASP A 85 12.97 1.85 5.72
N LEU A 86 12.49 2.60 6.72
CA LEU A 86 11.45 3.62 6.56
C LEU A 86 11.93 4.99 7.03
N THR A 87 11.53 6.04 6.32
CA THR A 87 11.60 7.40 6.88
C THR A 87 10.55 7.55 7.98
N PRO A 88 10.72 8.47 8.95
CA PRO A 88 9.74 8.66 10.02
C PRO A 88 8.32 8.94 9.49
N GLN A 89 8.21 9.72 8.42
CA GLN A 89 6.91 10.04 7.80
C GLN A 89 6.25 8.81 7.18
N LEU A 90 7.02 7.98 6.47
CA LEU A 90 6.49 6.77 5.84
C LEU A 90 6.18 5.68 6.88
N ALA A 91 6.89 5.65 8.00
CA ALA A 91 6.62 4.72 9.09
C ALA A 91 5.21 4.90 9.66
N GLU A 92 4.75 6.14 9.85
CA GLU A 92 3.39 6.42 10.30
C GLU A 92 2.32 5.90 9.32
N ASP A 93 2.59 5.98 8.01
CA ASP A 93 1.68 5.47 6.98
C ASP A 93 1.71 3.94 6.88
N VAL A 94 2.89 3.33 7.02
CA VAL A 94 3.05 1.88 7.09
C VAL A 94 2.26 1.31 8.26
N GLU A 95 2.34 1.91 9.44
CA GLU A 95 1.55 1.48 10.60
C GLU A 95 0.03 1.45 10.33
N LEU A 96 -0.48 2.32 9.45
CA LEU A 96 -1.90 2.30 9.07
C LEU A 96 -2.23 1.04 8.28
N PHE A 97 -1.37 0.67 7.32
CA PHE A 97 -1.56 -0.55 6.55
C PHE A 97 -1.45 -1.80 7.44
N GLU A 98 -0.47 -1.85 8.35
CA GLU A 98 -0.32 -2.94 9.31
C GLU A 98 -1.57 -3.10 10.17
N LYS A 99 -2.09 -2.01 10.74
CA LYS A 99 -3.28 -2.03 11.61
C LYS A 99 -4.55 -2.42 10.85
N MET A 100 -4.70 -1.98 9.59
CA MET A 100 -5.91 -2.24 8.80
C MET A 100 -5.93 -3.64 8.19
N LEU A 101 -4.77 -4.16 7.77
CA LEU A 101 -4.68 -5.37 6.96
C LEU A 101 -4.04 -6.56 7.70
N GLY A 102 -3.38 -6.32 8.84
CA GLY A 102 -2.66 -7.35 9.58
C GLY A 102 -1.46 -7.90 8.81
N ILE A 103 -0.76 -7.04 8.06
CA ILE A 103 0.39 -7.38 7.21
C ILE A 103 1.67 -6.75 7.76
N GLY A 104 2.83 -7.24 7.31
CA GLY A 104 4.11 -6.53 7.44
C GLY A 104 4.85 -6.44 6.11
N PHE A 105 5.69 -5.42 5.96
CA PHE A 105 6.43 -5.09 4.73
C PHE A 105 7.90 -5.51 4.81
N PHE A 106 8.39 -6.28 3.84
CA PHE A 106 9.73 -6.86 3.87
C PHE A 106 10.42 -6.79 2.50
N TYR A 107 11.75 -6.84 2.50
CA TYR A 107 12.53 -6.95 1.28
C TYR A 107 12.31 -8.31 0.61
N TYR A 108 11.86 -8.29 -0.64
CA TYR A 108 11.55 -9.49 -1.41
C TYR A 108 12.80 -10.03 -2.11
N GLY A 109 13.18 -11.26 -1.77
CA GLY A 109 14.13 -12.03 -2.56
C GLY A 109 13.45 -12.60 -3.80
N PRO A 110 13.73 -12.07 -5.01
CA PRO A 110 12.97 -12.45 -6.18
C PRO A 110 13.27 -13.86 -6.65
N ARG A 111 12.28 -14.50 -7.29
CA ARG A 111 12.54 -15.73 -8.03
C ARG A 111 13.51 -15.40 -9.16
N LEU A 112 14.57 -16.19 -9.30
CA LEU A 112 15.66 -15.92 -10.24
C LEU A 112 15.20 -15.74 -11.70
N TRP A 113 14.16 -16.48 -12.12
CA TRP A 113 13.60 -16.30 -13.46
C TRP A 113 12.97 -14.92 -13.70
N MET A 114 12.51 -14.22 -12.64
CA MET A 114 11.96 -12.86 -12.77
C MET A 114 13.03 -11.84 -13.14
N VAL A 115 14.29 -12.11 -12.80
CA VAL A 115 15.43 -11.23 -13.07
C VAL A 115 16.30 -11.71 -14.25
N GLY A 116 15.83 -12.71 -15.01
CA GLY A 116 16.51 -13.22 -16.21
C GLY A 116 17.54 -14.32 -15.94
N GLU A 117 17.66 -14.82 -14.72
CA GLU A 117 18.56 -15.91 -14.35
C GLU A 117 17.92 -17.27 -14.67
N VAL A 118 17.78 -17.56 -15.96
CA VAL A 118 17.09 -18.77 -16.48
C VAL A 118 18.01 -19.78 -17.18
N THR A 119 19.27 -19.43 -17.47
CA THR A 119 20.17 -20.27 -18.30
C THR A 119 21.62 -20.36 -17.82
N ARG A 120 21.88 -20.32 -16.51
CA ARG A 120 23.23 -20.60 -15.99
C ARG A 120 23.45 -22.09 -15.75
#